data_AF-A0A9P7BKI9-F1
#
_entry.id   AF-A0A9P7BKI9-F1
#
_cell.length_a   1.000
_cell.length_b   1.000
_cell.length_c   1.000
_cell.angle_alpha   90.00
_cell.angle_beta   90.00
_cell.angle_gamma   90.00
#
_symmetry.space_group_name_H-M   'P 1'
#
loop_
_entity.id
_entity.type
_entity.pdbx_description
1 polymer ?
#
loop_
_entity_poly.entity_id
_entity_poly.type
_entity_poly.pdbx_seq_one_letter_code
_entity_poly.pdbx_strand_id
1 'polypeptide(L)'
;MNDINNDNASRTYTEEEVLELFRRFRNEEKLIINKNKEERALPMDIVSTLEDNSKLQLQDSFKRYRKDLTKYTHDDWTVAEEINKSLVPKLKQHTVETNQLVSSIYKGTDIIRTLGRGATEIFEQLQTIKEGEISGEEANTILEEAFESAKRLSIFAWAQGKQQDNEAREFALKALRLPTNLKHLETKETGKKEAFSSEFIEQY
;
A
#
# COMPACT_ATOMS: atom_id res chain seq x y z
N MET A 1 -15.12 -56.61 39.98
CA MET A 1 -14.55 -57.05 38.70
C MET A 1 -15.27 -56.26 37.62
N ASN A 2 -14.69 -55.13 37.20
CA ASN A 2 -15.16 -54.34 36.06
C ASN A 2 -14.03 -54.38 35.04
N ASP A 3 -14.24 -55.14 33.96
CA ASP A 3 -13.32 -55.19 32.83
C ASP A 3 -13.44 -53.87 32.06
N ILE A 4 -12.36 -53.10 32.08
CA ILE A 4 -12.16 -51.93 31.23
C ILE A 4 -11.76 -52.48 29.86
N ASN A 5 -12.72 -52.51 28.93
CA ASN A 5 -12.47 -52.93 27.56
C ASN A 5 -11.63 -51.86 26.85
N ASN A 6 -10.36 -52.18 26.63
CA ASN A 6 -9.36 -51.34 25.99
C ASN A 6 -9.51 -51.44 24.45
N ASP A 7 -10.50 -50.75 23.88
CA ASP A 7 -10.67 -50.63 22.43
C ASP A 7 -9.77 -49.52 21.86
N ASN A 8 -8.45 -49.73 21.93
CA ASN A 8 -7.51 -49.04 21.04
C ASN A 8 -7.35 -49.86 19.76
N ALA A 9 -8.42 -49.92 18.97
CA ALA A 9 -8.37 -50.47 17.62
C ALA A 9 -7.60 -49.49 16.73
N SER A 10 -6.31 -49.78 16.49
CA SER A 10 -5.52 -49.10 15.46
C SER A 10 -6.19 -49.29 14.11
N ARG A 11 -6.93 -48.27 13.66
CA ARG A 11 -7.58 -48.26 12.35
C ARG A 11 -6.50 -48.22 11.27
N THR A 12 -6.29 -49.34 10.58
CA THR A 12 -5.50 -49.39 9.34
C THR A 12 -6.30 -48.77 8.22
N TYR A 13 -5.80 -47.67 7.65
CA TYR A 13 -6.37 -47.01 6.48
C TYR A 13 -5.96 -47.75 5.20
N THR A 14 -6.86 -47.81 4.22
CA THR A 14 -6.51 -48.26 2.88
C THR A 14 -5.73 -47.18 2.14
N GLU A 15 -4.97 -47.57 1.10
CA GLU A 15 -4.22 -46.63 0.25
C GLU A 15 -5.14 -45.54 -0.35
N GLU A 16 -6.36 -45.92 -0.71
CA GLU A 16 -7.36 -45.02 -1.29
C GLU A 16 -7.90 -44.02 -0.24
N GLU A 17 -8.15 -44.46 0.99
CA GLU A 17 -8.52 -43.57 2.10
C GLU A 17 -7.40 -42.55 2.42
N VAL A 18 -6.13 -42.99 2.38
CA VAL A 18 -4.97 -42.10 2.60
C VAL A 18 -4.85 -41.08 1.47
N LEU A 19 -4.99 -41.50 0.21
CA LEU A 19 -4.95 -40.60 -0.95
C LEU A 19 -6.10 -39.58 -0.93
N GLU A 20 -7.29 -40.00 -0.49
CA GLU A 20 -8.41 -39.09 -0.35
C GLU A 20 -8.19 -38.06 0.77
N LEU A 21 -7.60 -38.47 1.89
CA LEU A 21 -7.18 -37.56 2.96
C LEU A 21 -6.18 -36.50 2.44
N PHE A 22 -5.18 -36.91 1.67
CA PHE A 22 -4.22 -35.99 1.05
C PHE A 22 -4.87 -35.02 0.06
N ARG A 23 -5.85 -35.47 -0.73
CA ARG A 23 -6.61 -34.60 -1.63
C ARG A 23 -7.43 -33.56 -0.86
N ARG A 24 -8.12 -33.98 0.20
CA ARG A 24 -8.90 -33.07 1.07
C ARG A 24 -7.99 -32.03 1.71
N PHE A 25 -6.87 -32.45 2.28
CA PHE A 25 -5.89 -31.54 2.90
C PHE A 25 -5.36 -30.49 1.91
N ARG A 26 -4.94 -30.90 0.70
CA ARG A 26 -4.53 -29.93 -0.35
C ARG A 26 -5.66 -29.01 -0.79
N ASN A 27 -6.89 -29.50 -0.84
CA ASN A 27 -8.04 -28.69 -1.24
C ASN A 27 -8.41 -27.67 -0.16
N GLU A 28 -8.36 -28.05 1.12
CA GLU A 28 -8.54 -27.14 2.24
C GLU A 28 -7.45 -26.07 2.29
N GLU A 29 -6.19 -26.47 2.11
CA GLU A 29 -5.06 -25.53 2.03
C GLU A 29 -5.23 -24.54 0.87
N LYS A 30 -5.64 -25.02 -0.31
CA LYS A 30 -6.00 -24.16 -1.44
C LYS A 30 -7.20 -23.26 -1.15
N LEU A 31 -8.21 -23.75 -0.42
CA LEU A 31 -9.39 -22.97 -0.06
C LEU A 31 -9.04 -21.85 0.93
N ILE A 32 -8.15 -22.13 1.90
CA ILE A 32 -7.61 -21.13 2.83
C ILE A 32 -6.78 -20.09 2.09
N ILE A 33 -5.90 -20.52 1.18
CA ILE A 33 -5.13 -19.61 0.31
C ILE A 33 -6.05 -18.77 -0.56
N ASN A 34 -7.12 -19.35 -1.11
CA ASN A 34 -8.07 -18.62 -1.97
C ASN A 34 -8.94 -17.66 -1.17
N LYS A 35 -9.41 -18.02 0.03
CA LYS A 35 -10.07 -17.07 0.96
C LYS A 35 -9.15 -15.91 1.36
N ASN A 36 -7.85 -16.14 1.41
CA ASN A 36 -6.86 -15.07 1.63
C ASN A 36 -6.62 -14.19 0.40
N LYS A 37 -7.07 -14.61 -0.79
CA LYS A 37 -7.01 -13.86 -2.04
C LYS A 37 -8.34 -13.20 -2.42
N GLU A 38 -9.40 -13.39 -1.64
CA GLU A 38 -10.65 -12.65 -1.82
C GLU A 38 -10.38 -11.16 -1.61
N GLU A 39 -10.99 -10.31 -2.45
CA GLU A 39 -10.91 -8.86 -2.31
C GLU A 39 -11.41 -8.46 -0.92
N ARG A 40 -10.55 -7.81 -0.14
CA ARG A 40 -10.89 -7.30 1.19
C ARG A 40 -11.09 -5.80 1.11
N ALA A 41 -12.14 -5.33 1.77
CA ALA A 41 -12.31 -3.90 2.01
C ALA A 41 -11.13 -3.36 2.84
N LEU A 42 -10.79 -2.09 2.61
CA LEU A 42 -9.82 -1.41 3.47
C LEU A 42 -10.35 -1.36 4.91
N PRO A 43 -9.48 -1.53 5.92
CA PRO A 43 -9.86 -1.37 7.32
C PRO A 43 -10.52 -0.01 7.58
N MET A 44 -11.61 0.00 8.36
CA MET A 44 -12.41 1.20 8.61
C MET A 44 -11.58 2.36 9.15
N ASP A 45 -10.66 2.09 10.07
CA ASP A 45 -9.73 3.05 10.64
C ASP A 45 -8.88 3.82 9.60
N ILE A 46 -8.51 3.14 8.51
CA ILE A 46 -7.76 3.76 7.41
C ILE A 46 -8.71 4.61 6.58
N VAL A 47 -9.89 4.08 6.26
CA VAL A 47 -10.91 4.78 5.46
C VAL A 47 -11.38 6.05 6.15
N SER A 48 -11.78 5.97 7.42
CA SER A 48 -12.22 7.13 8.20
C SER A 48 -11.14 8.21 8.26
N THR A 49 -9.88 7.83 8.50
CA THR A 49 -8.79 8.81 8.48
C THR A 49 -8.62 9.48 7.11
N LEU A 50 -8.78 8.74 6.01
CA LEU A 50 -8.67 9.27 4.65
C LEU A 50 -9.85 10.16 4.24
N GLU A 51 -11.05 9.91 4.78
CA GLU A 51 -12.29 10.60 4.39
C GLU A 51 -12.64 11.77 5.32
N ASP A 52 -12.41 11.62 6.62
CA ASP A 52 -12.78 12.61 7.64
C ASP A 52 -11.80 13.79 7.72
N ASN A 53 -10.58 13.60 7.20
CA ASN A 53 -9.57 14.66 7.18
C ASN A 53 -9.62 15.47 5.89
N SER A 54 -9.57 16.79 6.03
CA SER A 54 -9.37 17.68 4.89
C SER A 54 -8.02 17.44 4.21
N LYS A 55 -7.92 17.84 2.94
CA LYS A 55 -6.66 17.77 2.17
C LYS A 55 -5.49 18.46 2.89
N LEU A 56 -5.74 19.58 3.57
CA LEU A 56 -4.71 20.30 4.32
C LEU A 56 -4.26 19.52 5.56
N GLN A 57 -5.21 18.96 6.32
CA GLN A 57 -4.90 18.13 7.50
C GLN A 57 -4.08 16.89 7.12
N LEU A 58 -4.44 16.22 6.02
CA LEU A 58 -3.67 15.09 5.50
C LEU A 58 -2.27 15.52 5.04
N GLN A 59 -2.12 16.66 4.37
CA GLN A 59 -0.79 17.13 3.97
C GLN A 59 0.12 17.44 5.16
N ASP A 60 -0.42 18.03 6.22
CA ASP A 60 0.36 18.30 7.42
C ASP A 60 0.67 17.03 8.21
N SER A 61 -0.23 16.05 8.25
CA SER A 61 0.07 14.74 8.83
C SER A 61 1.16 14.02 8.05
N PHE A 62 1.19 14.13 6.72
CA PHE A 62 2.23 13.53 5.88
C PHE A 62 3.59 14.20 6.03
N LYS A 63 3.64 15.51 6.28
CA LYS A 63 4.89 16.20 6.61
C LYS A 63 5.45 15.70 7.94
N ARG A 64 4.59 15.56 8.96
CA ARG A 64 4.97 14.98 10.25
C ARG A 64 5.46 13.54 10.09
N TYR A 65 4.69 12.70 9.41
CA TYR A 65 5.06 11.32 9.12
C TYR A 65 6.45 11.20 8.48
N ARG A 66 6.72 11.96 7.39
CA ARG A 66 8.04 11.97 6.76
C ARG A 66 9.17 12.39 7.69
N LYS A 67 8.90 13.30 8.63
CA LYS A 67 9.88 13.79 9.61
C LYS A 67 10.14 12.77 10.71
N ASP A 68 9.11 12.04 11.12
CA ASP A 68 9.17 11.08 12.21
C ASP A 68 9.81 9.75 11.78
N LEU A 69 9.76 9.42 10.49
CA LEU A 69 10.34 8.19 9.95
C LEU A 69 11.84 8.04 10.21
N THR A 70 12.23 6.81 10.51
CA THR A 70 13.63 6.41 10.64
C THR A 70 14.42 6.69 9.35
N LYS A 71 15.62 7.23 9.52
CA LYS A 71 16.54 7.54 8.42
C LYS A 71 17.44 6.35 8.15
N TYR A 72 17.19 5.68 7.04
CA TYR A 72 18.05 4.63 6.53
C TYR A 72 19.06 5.18 5.52
N THR A 73 20.30 4.70 5.61
CA THR A 73 21.38 5.04 4.68
C THR A 73 21.99 3.77 4.11
N HIS A 74 21.98 3.66 2.79
CA HIS A 74 22.67 2.66 2.00
C HIS A 74 22.85 3.22 0.59
N ASP A 75 24.12 3.45 0.21
CA ASP A 75 24.62 3.91 -1.10
C ASP A 75 23.55 4.55 -2.01
N ASP A 76 23.39 4.03 -3.22
CA ASP A 76 22.47 4.56 -4.24
C ASP A 76 20.99 4.24 -3.95
N TRP A 77 20.70 3.29 -3.06
CA TRP A 77 19.33 2.84 -2.77
C TRP A 77 18.52 3.86 -1.97
N THR A 78 19.19 4.58 -1.06
CA THR A 78 18.53 5.50 -0.11
C THR A 78 18.66 6.97 -0.49
N VAL A 79 19.59 7.29 -1.39
CA VAL A 79 19.86 8.66 -1.85
C VAL A 79 18.84 9.06 -2.92
N ALA A 80 18.22 10.22 -2.72
CA ALA A 80 17.33 10.81 -3.71
C ALA A 80 18.15 11.50 -4.81
N GLU A 81 17.84 11.18 -6.06
CA GLU A 81 18.38 11.87 -7.22
C GLU A 81 17.53 13.10 -7.58
N GLU A 82 18.17 14.10 -8.18
CA GLU A 82 17.50 15.25 -8.79
C GLU A 82 18.23 15.68 -10.06
N ILE A 83 17.53 16.36 -10.97
CA ILE A 83 18.18 16.99 -12.12
C ILE A 83 19.07 18.13 -11.65
N ASN A 84 20.30 18.16 -12.17
CA ASN A 84 21.22 19.28 -11.99
C ASN A 84 20.55 20.60 -12.36
N LYS A 85 20.51 21.55 -11.42
CA LYS A 85 19.84 22.86 -11.58
C LYS A 85 20.29 23.63 -12.82
N SER A 86 21.55 23.45 -13.26
CA SER A 86 22.09 24.06 -14.47
C SER A 86 21.50 23.53 -15.78
N LEU A 87 20.89 22.33 -15.77
CA LEU A 87 20.26 21.70 -16.94
C LEU A 87 18.76 22.02 -17.05
N VAL A 88 18.14 22.48 -15.97
CA VAL A 88 16.70 22.83 -15.94
C VAL A 88 16.32 23.87 -17.02
N PRO A 89 17.09 24.96 -17.26
CA PRO A 89 16.76 25.90 -18.33
C PRO A 89 16.79 25.24 -19.72
N LYS A 90 17.77 24.37 -19.97
CA LYS A 90 17.90 23.63 -21.24
C LYS A 90 16.74 22.65 -21.45
N LEU A 91 16.34 21.94 -20.41
CA LEU A 91 15.17 21.05 -20.46
C LEU A 91 13.89 21.83 -20.80
N LYS A 92 13.68 22.99 -20.16
CA LYS A 92 12.53 23.86 -20.44
C LYS A 92 12.55 24.47 -21.84
N GLN A 93 13.73 24.71 -22.42
CA GLN A 93 13.88 25.19 -23.79
C GLN A 93 13.44 24.16 -24.83
N HIS A 94 13.60 22.86 -24.55
CA HIS A 94 13.12 21.80 -25.43
C HIS A 94 11.60 21.62 -25.31
N THR A 95 11.09 21.34 -24.11
CA THR A 95 9.65 21.35 -23.80
C THR A 95 9.44 21.58 -22.30
N VAL A 96 8.60 22.57 -21.95
CA VAL A 96 8.21 22.81 -20.53
C VAL A 96 7.56 21.55 -19.93
N GLU A 97 6.85 20.79 -20.76
CA GLU A 97 6.16 19.54 -20.42
C GLU A 97 7.14 18.43 -20.00
N THR A 98 8.30 18.28 -20.66
CA THR A 98 9.30 17.28 -20.27
C THR A 98 9.91 17.61 -18.91
N ASN A 99 10.19 18.89 -18.62
CA ASN A 99 10.67 19.26 -17.28
C ASN A 99 9.62 18.96 -16.19
N GLN A 100 8.33 19.18 -16.47
CA GLN A 100 7.25 18.84 -15.53
C GLN A 100 7.15 17.33 -15.31
N LEU A 101 7.20 16.53 -16.39
CA LEU A 101 7.17 15.06 -16.31
C LEU A 101 8.34 14.52 -15.50
N VAL A 102 9.57 14.96 -15.79
CA VAL A 102 10.77 14.55 -15.05
C VAL A 102 10.65 14.89 -13.56
N SER A 103 10.15 16.08 -13.23
CA SER A 103 9.93 16.48 -11.84
C SER A 103 8.89 15.59 -11.14
N SER A 104 7.81 15.22 -11.83
CA SER A 104 6.79 14.32 -11.31
C SER A 104 7.30 12.90 -11.09
N ILE A 105 8.19 12.40 -11.94
CA ILE A 105 8.86 11.10 -11.75
C ILE A 105 9.69 11.13 -10.46
N TYR A 106 10.59 12.10 -10.30
CA TYR A 106 11.42 12.20 -9.09
C TYR A 106 10.59 12.32 -7.81
N LYS A 107 9.49 13.09 -7.85
CA LYS A 107 8.54 13.19 -6.73
C LYS A 107 7.88 11.84 -6.43
N GLY A 108 7.49 11.08 -7.45
CA GLY A 108 6.97 9.73 -7.31
C GLY A 108 7.99 8.78 -6.68
N THR A 109 9.25 8.85 -7.11
CA THR A 109 10.34 8.06 -6.52
C THR A 109 10.60 8.43 -5.06
N ASP A 110 10.53 9.71 -4.68
CA ASP A 110 10.66 10.12 -3.27
C ASP A 110 9.52 9.59 -2.39
N ILE A 111 8.29 9.55 -2.92
CA ILE A 111 7.16 8.89 -2.27
C ILE A 111 7.46 7.40 -2.06
N ILE A 112 7.93 6.69 -3.10
CA ILE A 112 8.28 5.27 -3.00
C ILE A 112 9.39 5.04 -1.97
N ARG A 113 10.42 5.90 -1.92
CA ARG A 113 11.46 5.82 -0.88
C ARG A 113 10.87 6.05 0.51
N THR A 114 9.92 6.96 0.67
CA THR A 114 9.19 7.16 1.95
C THR A 114 8.43 5.89 2.35
N LEU A 115 7.75 5.23 1.41
CA LEU A 115 7.09 3.94 1.66
C LEU A 115 8.09 2.86 2.07
N GLY A 116 9.24 2.80 1.40
CA GLY A 116 10.34 1.91 1.73
C GLY A 116 10.82 2.10 3.17
N ARG A 117 11.08 3.34 3.60
CA ARG A 117 11.49 3.66 4.98
C ARG A 117 10.45 3.20 6.00
N GLY A 118 9.17 3.48 5.76
CA GLY A 118 8.10 3.03 6.66
C GLY A 118 7.96 1.51 6.72
N ALA A 119 8.14 0.82 5.60
CA ALA A 119 8.14 -0.65 5.56
C ALA A 119 9.36 -1.25 6.29
N THR A 120 10.53 -0.63 6.17
CA THR A 120 11.75 -1.05 6.89
C THR A 120 11.60 -0.87 8.39
N GLU A 121 11.00 0.23 8.87
CA GLU A 121 10.77 0.46 10.30
C GLU A 121 9.86 -0.62 10.91
N ILE A 122 8.77 -0.97 10.23
CA ILE A 122 7.88 -2.07 10.64
C ILE A 122 8.63 -3.41 10.62
N PHE A 123 9.47 -3.64 9.59
CA PHE A 123 10.26 -4.85 9.51
C PHE A 123 11.22 -4.99 10.70
N GLU A 124 11.92 -3.93 11.09
CA GLU A 124 12.82 -3.92 12.25
C GLU A 124 12.04 -4.16 13.55
N GLN A 125 10.92 -3.48 13.76
CA GLN A 125 10.05 -3.69 14.93
C GLN A 125 9.60 -5.15 15.06
N LEU A 126 9.13 -5.75 13.97
CA LEU A 126 8.70 -7.15 13.94
C LEU A 126 9.88 -8.12 14.10
N GLN A 127 11.05 -7.77 13.57
CA GLN A 127 12.26 -8.58 13.73
C GLN A 127 12.70 -8.63 15.19
N THR A 128 12.71 -7.49 15.90
CA THR A 128 13.04 -7.43 17.33
C THR A 128 12.12 -8.32 18.16
N ILE A 129 10.80 -8.31 17.89
CA ILE A 129 9.85 -9.20 18.56
C ILE A 129 10.15 -10.67 18.26
N LYS A 130 10.46 -10.99 17.00
CA LYS A 130 10.72 -12.37 16.55
C LYS A 130 11.98 -12.96 17.19
N GLU A 131 13.01 -12.16 17.40
CA GLU A 131 14.27 -12.60 18.01
C GLU A 131 14.10 -13.03 19.48
N GLY A 132 13.08 -12.50 20.17
CA GLY A 132 12.65 -12.99 21.48
C GLY A 132 13.62 -12.67 22.62
N GLU A 133 14.56 -11.75 22.39
CA GLU A 133 15.55 -11.29 23.39
C GLU A 133 14.98 -10.26 24.39
N ILE A 134 13.69 -9.94 24.26
CA ILE A 134 12.99 -8.91 25.04
C ILE A 134 11.90 -9.50 25.94
N SER A 135 11.46 -8.73 26.92
CA SER A 135 10.35 -9.13 27.80
C SER A 135 9.02 -9.19 27.04
N GLY A 136 8.04 -9.94 27.56
CA GLY A 136 6.71 -10.00 26.95
C GLY A 136 5.95 -8.66 26.98
N GLU A 137 6.20 -7.82 27.99
CA GLU A 137 5.64 -6.47 28.07
C GLU A 137 6.22 -5.57 26.98
N GLU A 138 7.55 -5.58 26.83
CA GLU A 138 8.27 -4.84 25.78
C GLU A 138 7.88 -5.31 24.38
N ALA A 139 7.74 -6.62 24.16
CA ALA A 139 7.28 -7.17 22.90
C ALA A 139 5.88 -6.68 22.51
N ASN A 140 4.97 -6.56 23.48
CA ASN A 140 3.64 -6.02 23.24
C ASN A 140 3.69 -4.53 22.89
N THR A 141 4.52 -3.74 23.56
CA THR A 141 4.69 -2.31 23.22
C THR A 141 5.21 -2.13 21.79
N ILE A 142 6.24 -2.87 21.40
CA ILE A 142 6.80 -2.80 20.02
C ILE A 142 5.75 -3.27 19.01
N LEU A 143 4.92 -4.24 19.37
CA LEU A 143 3.85 -4.71 18.49
C LEU A 143 2.78 -3.63 18.25
N GLU A 144 2.38 -2.91 19.30
CA GLU A 144 1.45 -1.78 19.20
C GLU A 144 2.04 -0.66 18.32
N GLU A 145 3.34 -0.36 18.50
CA GLU A 145 4.06 0.61 17.65
C GLU A 145 4.12 0.17 16.18
N ALA A 146 4.32 -1.13 15.91
CA ALA A 146 4.32 -1.69 14.57
C ALA A 146 2.95 -1.60 13.90
N PHE A 147 1.86 -1.83 14.63
CA PHE A 147 0.50 -1.64 14.12
C PHE A 147 0.22 -0.18 13.76
N GLU A 148 0.59 0.77 14.62
CA GLU A 148 0.40 2.20 14.33
C GLU A 148 1.28 2.66 13.16
N SER A 149 2.52 2.16 13.08
CA SER A 149 3.43 2.43 11.96
C SER A 149 2.86 1.92 10.64
N ALA A 150 2.31 0.70 10.63
CA ALA A 150 1.63 0.11 9.47
C ALA A 150 0.36 0.89 9.08
N LYS A 151 -0.42 1.36 10.06
CA LYS A 151 -1.59 2.21 9.82
C LYS A 151 -1.21 3.53 9.18
N ARG A 152 -0.22 4.26 9.73
CA ARG A 152 0.28 5.52 9.19
C ARG A 152 0.86 5.36 7.79
N LEU A 153 1.65 4.30 7.56
CA LEU A 153 2.18 3.94 6.24
C LEU A 153 1.06 3.70 5.22
N SER A 154 0.03 2.93 5.61
CA SER A 154 -1.11 2.62 4.73
C SER A 154 -1.88 3.88 4.35
N ILE A 155 -2.21 4.74 5.33
CA ILE A 155 -2.91 6.01 5.08
C ILE A 155 -2.09 6.89 4.14
N PHE A 156 -0.79 7.02 4.40
CA PHE A 156 0.11 7.78 3.53
C PHE A 156 0.13 7.20 2.10
N ALA A 157 0.29 5.88 1.94
CA ALA A 157 0.36 5.23 0.63
C ALA A 157 -0.91 5.44 -0.20
N TRP A 158 -2.09 5.17 0.37
CA TRP A 158 -3.37 5.33 -0.32
C TRP A 158 -3.64 6.78 -0.70
N ALA A 159 -3.34 7.72 0.19
CA ALA A 159 -3.50 9.15 -0.10
C ALA A 159 -2.55 9.64 -1.19
N GLN A 160 -1.29 9.19 -1.18
CA GLN A 160 -0.33 9.53 -2.24
C GLN A 160 -0.73 8.94 -3.59
N GLY A 161 -1.24 7.70 -3.63
CA GLY A 161 -1.77 7.10 -4.86
C GLY A 161 -2.89 7.95 -5.47
N LYS A 162 -3.90 8.31 -4.65
CA LYS A 162 -4.99 9.21 -5.07
C LYS A 162 -4.49 10.59 -5.51
N GLN A 163 -3.42 11.09 -4.89
CA GLN A 163 -2.79 12.34 -5.30
C GLN A 163 -2.10 12.21 -6.67
N GLN A 164 -1.39 11.10 -6.92
CA GLN A 164 -0.76 10.84 -8.21
C GLN A 164 -1.79 10.68 -9.33
N ASP A 165 -2.92 10.02 -9.08
CA ASP A 165 -4.03 9.92 -10.04
C ASP A 165 -4.56 11.31 -10.43
N ASN A 166 -4.70 12.21 -9.45
CA ASN A 166 -5.13 13.58 -9.70
C ASN A 166 -4.09 14.37 -10.51
N GLU A 167 -2.80 14.22 -10.20
CA GLU A 167 -1.71 14.87 -10.96
C GLU A 167 -1.65 14.35 -12.41
N ALA A 168 -1.81 13.05 -12.62
CA ALA A 168 -1.91 12.45 -13.94
C ALA A 168 -3.12 12.99 -14.73
N ARG A 169 -4.28 13.10 -14.09
CA ARG A 169 -5.48 13.69 -14.69
C ARG A 169 -5.25 15.16 -15.07
N GLU A 170 -4.60 15.95 -14.22
CA GLU A 170 -4.27 17.34 -14.53
C GLU A 170 -3.34 17.47 -15.74
N PHE A 171 -2.36 16.57 -15.90
CA PHE A 171 -1.53 16.52 -17.10
C PHE A 171 -2.35 16.17 -18.34
N ALA A 172 -3.22 15.16 -18.25
CA ALA A 172 -4.07 14.75 -19.36
C ALA A 172 -5.01 15.89 -19.81
N LEU A 173 -5.65 16.59 -18.85
CA LEU A 173 -6.51 17.74 -19.13
C LEU A 173 -5.76 18.85 -19.88
N LYS A 174 -4.54 19.17 -19.46
CA LYS A 174 -3.69 20.19 -20.11
C LYS A 174 -3.32 19.77 -21.53
N ALA A 175 -2.91 18.52 -21.71
CA ALA A 175 -2.51 17.98 -23.02
C ALA A 175 -3.69 17.97 -24.01
N LEU A 176 -4.88 17.61 -23.54
CA LEU A 176 -6.11 17.56 -24.34
C LEU A 176 -6.81 18.92 -24.51
N ARG A 177 -6.27 20.00 -23.91
CA ARG A 177 -6.82 21.37 -23.96
C ARG A 177 -8.28 21.44 -23.49
N LEU A 178 -8.65 20.63 -22.51
CA LEU A 178 -10.02 20.53 -22.03
C LEU A 178 -10.39 21.76 -21.18
N PRO A 179 -11.57 22.37 -21.40
CA PRO A 179 -11.95 23.58 -20.70
C PRO A 179 -12.24 23.30 -19.22
N THR A 180 -11.82 24.23 -18.36
CA THR A 180 -11.82 24.07 -16.89
C THR A 180 -13.22 24.00 -16.29
N ASN A 181 -14.25 24.37 -17.06
CA ASN A 181 -15.65 24.34 -16.67
C ASN A 181 -16.22 22.92 -16.56
N LEU A 182 -15.61 21.89 -17.16
CA LEU A 182 -16.10 20.50 -17.12
C LEU A 182 -15.76 19.76 -15.81
N LYS A 183 -15.02 20.39 -14.89
CA LYS A 183 -14.54 19.79 -13.63
C LYS A 183 -15.65 19.30 -12.69
N HIS A 184 -16.88 19.81 -12.85
CA HIS A 184 -18.03 19.45 -12.02
C HIS A 184 -18.68 18.10 -12.41
N LEU A 185 -18.31 17.52 -13.55
CA LEU A 185 -18.86 16.25 -14.08
C LEU A 185 -18.06 15.01 -13.60
N GLU A 186 -17.07 15.19 -12.73
CA GLU A 186 -16.24 14.08 -12.21
C GLU A 186 -16.99 13.27 -11.13
N THR A 187 -17.99 12.47 -11.52
CA THR A 187 -18.71 11.58 -10.59
C THR A 187 -17.82 10.40 -10.15
N LYS A 188 -17.92 9.96 -8.89
CA LYS A 188 -17.13 8.86 -8.30
C LYS A 188 -17.86 7.52 -8.45
N GLU A 189 -17.53 6.74 -9.47
CA GLU A 189 -17.88 5.30 -9.52
C GLU A 189 -16.68 4.39 -9.22
N THR A 190 -16.96 3.25 -8.61
CA THR A 190 -15.99 2.28 -8.07
C THR A 190 -15.70 1.16 -9.07
N GLY A 191 -14.43 1.05 -9.46
CA GLY A 191 -13.83 0.09 -10.39
C GLY A 191 -12.43 0.60 -10.77
N LYS A 192 -11.70 -0.05 -11.69
CA LYS A 192 -10.54 0.60 -12.36
C LYS A 192 -11.07 1.81 -13.12
N LYS A 193 -11.08 2.97 -12.45
CA LYS A 193 -11.71 4.18 -12.94
C LYS A 193 -10.83 4.78 -14.03
N GLU A 194 -11.38 4.92 -15.23
CA GLU A 194 -10.76 5.72 -16.27
C GLU A 194 -10.57 7.16 -15.78
N ALA A 195 -9.54 7.85 -16.26
CA ALA A 195 -9.22 9.19 -15.76
C ALA A 195 -10.36 10.21 -15.97
N PHE A 196 -11.22 9.97 -16.96
CA PHE A 196 -12.41 10.74 -17.35
C PHE A 196 -13.67 9.86 -17.28
N SER A 197 -14.83 10.42 -16.95
CA SER A 197 -16.11 9.67 -16.94
C SER A 197 -16.68 9.50 -18.35
N SER A 198 -17.54 8.50 -18.56
CA SER A 198 -18.26 8.31 -19.84
C SER A 198 -19.09 9.54 -20.22
N GLU A 199 -19.73 10.15 -19.23
CA GLU A 199 -20.50 11.39 -19.37
C GLU A 199 -19.64 12.57 -19.85
N PHE A 200 -18.38 12.62 -19.41
CA PHE A 200 -17.42 13.61 -19.90
C PHE A 200 -17.07 13.40 -21.38
N ILE A 201 -16.89 12.15 -21.79
CA ILE A 201 -16.55 11.79 -23.17
C ILE A 201 -17.72 12.09 -24.13
N GLU A 202 -18.96 11.82 -23.70
CA GLU A 202 -20.16 12.05 -24.53
C GLU A 202 -20.46 13.53 -24.79
N GLN A 203 -19.92 14.44 -23.98
CA GLN A 203 -20.11 15.89 -24.12
C GLN A 203 -18.95 16.60 -24.87
N TYR A 204 -17.91 15.85 -25.26
CA TYR A 204 -16.75 16.34 -26.04
C TYR A 204 -16.97 16.13 -27.54
#